data_AF-A0A7C7A7S1-F1
#
_entry.id   AF-A0A7C7A7S1-F1
#
_cell.length_a   1.000
_cell.length_b   1.000
_cell.length_c   1.000
_cell.angle_alpha   90.00
_cell.angle_beta   90.00
_cell.angle_gamma   90.00
#
_symmetry.space_group_name_H-M   'P 1'
#
loop_
_entity.id
_entity.type
_entity.pdbx_description
1 polymer ?
#
loop_
_entity_poly.entity_id
_entity_poly.type
_entity_poly.pdbx_seq_one_letter_code
_entity_poly.pdbx_strand_id
1 'polypeptide(L)'
;MEYLNERVSYLRGLADGLGIDDSTKEGKIILAILDTLEDFADAINELEASHSELDDYVGEIDEDLSEIENHIYGDEDYEDEDDDYDYDYDDDEEYEDEDEDYEEYVEVECPNCHMLMSVEEELLEDEDAELVCPHCNETLKVKNLKIVDDDED
;
A
#
# COMPACT_ATOMS: atom_id res chain seq x y z
N MET A 1 -17.57 -17.69 1.96
CA MET A 1 -18.14 -17.62 3.33
C MET A 1 -19.68 -17.65 3.31
N GLU A 2 -20.31 -18.74 2.84
CA GLU A 2 -21.79 -18.85 2.78
C GLU A 2 -22.51 -18.73 4.14
N TYR A 3 -21.78 -18.86 5.24
CA TYR A 3 -22.32 -18.79 6.61
C TYR A 3 -22.89 -17.43 7.01
N LEU A 4 -22.47 -16.32 6.39
CA LEU A 4 -22.97 -15.00 6.82
C LEU A 4 -24.45 -14.82 6.46
N ASN A 5 -24.81 -15.14 5.21
CA ASN A 5 -26.19 -15.08 4.75
C ASN A 5 -27.10 -16.07 5.50
N GLU A 6 -26.61 -17.27 5.79
CA GLU A 6 -27.33 -18.24 6.62
C GLU A 6 -27.58 -17.73 8.04
N ARG A 7 -26.58 -17.06 8.65
CA ARG A 7 -26.70 -16.49 9.99
C ARG A 7 -27.66 -15.31 10.02
N VAL A 8 -27.62 -14.42 9.03
CA VAL A 8 -28.58 -13.31 8.92
C VAL A 8 -29.99 -13.85 8.73
N SER A 9 -30.17 -14.85 7.87
CA SER A 9 -31.45 -15.54 7.67
C SER A 9 -31.98 -16.19 8.95
N TYR A 10 -31.10 -16.83 9.73
CA TYR A 10 -31.46 -17.39 11.04
C TYR A 10 -31.91 -16.30 12.03
N LEU A 11 -31.21 -15.16 12.09
CA LEU A 11 -31.60 -14.03 12.93
C LEU A 11 -32.94 -13.43 12.52
N ARG A 12 -33.22 -13.37 11.21
CA ARG A 12 -34.53 -12.93 10.68
C ARG A 12 -35.65 -13.86 11.13
N GLY A 13 -35.45 -15.18 11.01
CA GLY A 13 -36.40 -16.17 11.49
C GLY A 13 -36.63 -16.12 13.02
N LEU A 14 -35.59 -15.81 13.80
CA LEU A 14 -35.72 -15.58 15.23
C LEU A 14 -36.53 -14.31 15.54
N ALA A 15 -36.31 -13.22 14.80
CA ALA A 15 -37.06 -11.99 14.95
C ALA A 15 -38.56 -12.21 14.67
N ASP A 16 -38.87 -12.93 13.60
CA ASP A 16 -40.25 -13.33 13.26
C ASP A 16 -40.87 -14.19 14.36
N GLY A 17 -40.13 -15.18 14.88
CA GLY A 17 -40.60 -16.07 15.95
C GLY A 17 -40.86 -15.36 17.29
N LEU A 18 -40.20 -14.24 17.54
CA LEU A 18 -40.42 -13.37 18.68
C LEU A 18 -41.56 -12.36 18.47
N GLY A 19 -42.14 -12.31 17.27
CA GLY A 19 -43.16 -11.33 16.90
C GLY A 19 -42.59 -9.91 16.79
N ILE A 20 -41.32 -9.77 16.42
CA ILE A 20 -40.72 -8.47 16.14
C ILE A 20 -41.18 -8.06 14.74
N ASP A 21 -41.90 -6.95 14.68
CA ASP A 21 -42.42 -6.39 13.45
C ASP A 21 -42.20 -4.87 13.39
N ASP A 22 -42.65 -4.24 12.32
CA ASP A 22 -42.53 -2.80 12.11
C ASP A 22 -43.57 -1.96 12.90
N SER A 23 -44.34 -2.56 13.82
CA SER A 23 -45.33 -1.84 14.61
C SER A 23 -44.70 -0.99 15.73
N THR A 24 -43.51 -1.38 16.21
CA THR A 24 -42.77 -0.69 17.26
C THR A 24 -41.55 0.04 16.70
N LYS A 25 -41.06 1.06 17.43
CA LYS A 25 -39.85 1.78 17.00
C LYS A 25 -38.62 0.88 17.09
N GLU A 26 -38.57 0.07 18.14
CA GLU A 26 -37.53 -0.91 18.40
C GLU A 26 -37.50 -1.98 17.31
N GLY A 27 -38.67 -2.51 16.91
CA GLY A 27 -38.77 -3.51 15.85
C GLY A 27 -38.33 -2.97 14.48
N LYS A 28 -38.69 -1.72 14.14
CA LYS A 28 -38.18 -1.06 12.93
C LYS A 28 -36.65 -0.96 12.89
N ILE A 29 -36.03 -0.63 14.02
CA ILE A 29 -34.57 -0.54 14.12
C ILE A 29 -33.95 -1.93 13.95
N ILE A 30 -34.50 -2.96 14.61
CA ILE A 30 -34.00 -4.34 14.52
C ILE A 30 -34.09 -4.87 13.08
N LEU A 31 -35.22 -4.66 12.41
CA LEU A 31 -35.39 -5.05 11.00
C LEU A 31 -34.38 -4.33 10.10
N ALA A 32 -34.20 -3.02 10.27
CA ALA A 32 -33.20 -2.27 9.51
C ALA A 32 -31.77 -2.77 9.75
N ILE A 33 -31.43 -3.17 10.99
CA ILE A 33 -30.13 -3.78 11.29
C ILE A 33 -29.98 -5.12 10.55
N LEU A 34 -31.01 -5.96 10.53
CA LEU A 34 -30.98 -7.24 9.81
C LEU A 34 -30.80 -7.04 8.31
N ASP A 35 -31.52 -6.08 7.72
CA ASP A 35 -31.38 -5.73 6.30
C ASP A 35 -29.95 -5.26 6.01
N THR A 36 -29.41 -4.38 6.85
CA THR A 36 -28.03 -3.90 6.67
C THR A 36 -27.04 -5.07 6.77
N LEU A 37 -27.23 -6.00 7.71
CA LEU A 37 -26.36 -7.17 7.85
C LEU A 37 -26.43 -8.12 6.64
N GLU A 38 -27.57 -8.19 5.96
CA GLU A 38 -27.74 -8.92 4.69
C GLU A 38 -26.88 -8.26 3.60
N ASP A 39 -26.96 -6.93 3.45
CA ASP A 39 -26.11 -6.19 2.51
C ASP A 39 -24.61 -6.39 2.79
N PHE A 40 -24.21 -6.40 4.07
CA PHE A 40 -22.82 -6.69 4.46
C PHE A 40 -22.41 -8.13 4.10
N ALA A 41 -23.29 -9.10 4.29
CA ALA A 41 -23.02 -10.50 3.96
C ALA A 41 -22.79 -10.67 2.45
N ASP A 42 -23.62 -10.03 1.62
CA ASP A 42 -23.50 -10.06 0.17
C ASP A 42 -22.21 -9.38 -0.31
N ALA A 43 -21.91 -8.19 0.19
CA ALA A 43 -20.69 -7.46 -0.16
C ALA A 43 -19.41 -8.25 0.20
N ILE A 44 -19.41 -8.96 1.33
CA ILE A 44 -18.27 -9.80 1.73
C ILE A 44 -18.10 -11.00 0.79
N ASN A 45 -19.19 -11.64 0.35
CA ASN A 45 -19.10 -12.77 -0.58
C ASN A 45 -18.58 -12.31 -1.95
N GLU A 46 -19.01 -11.15 -2.44
CA GLU A 46 -18.48 -10.56 -3.69
C GLU A 46 -16.99 -10.21 -3.57
N LEU A 47 -16.58 -9.66 -2.41
CA LEU A 47 -15.18 -9.37 -2.13
C LEU A 47 -14.32 -10.63 -2.10
N GLU A 48 -14.80 -11.71 -1.48
CA GLU A 48 -14.08 -13.00 -1.44
C GLU A 48 -13.90 -13.59 -2.84
N ALA A 49 -14.92 -13.51 -3.69
CA ALA A 49 -14.81 -13.95 -5.09
C ALA A 49 -13.75 -13.14 -5.84
N SER A 50 -13.80 -11.82 -5.73
CA SER A 50 -12.80 -10.92 -6.35
C SER A 50 -11.39 -11.18 -5.81
N HIS A 51 -11.27 -11.47 -4.51
CA HIS A 51 -9.97 -11.79 -3.90
C HIS A 51 -9.41 -13.12 -4.40
N SER A 52 -10.26 -14.14 -4.58
CA SER A 52 -9.84 -15.41 -5.18
C SER A 52 -9.33 -15.22 -6.60
N GLU A 53 -9.99 -14.40 -7.41
CA GLU A 53 -9.53 -14.09 -8.77
C GLU A 53 -8.17 -13.36 -8.77
N LEU A 54 -7.93 -12.48 -7.81
CA LEU A 54 -6.64 -11.82 -7.64
C LEU A 54 -5.53 -12.78 -7.18
N ASP A 55 -5.85 -13.75 -6.31
CA ASP A 55 -4.91 -14.77 -5.86
C ASP A 55 -4.42 -15.61 -7.05
N ASP A 56 -5.36 -16.03 -7.92
CA ASP A 56 -5.05 -16.74 -9.16
C ASP A 56 -4.13 -15.88 -10.07
N TYR A 57 -4.46 -14.59 -10.27
CA TYR A 57 -3.67 -13.69 -11.10
C TYR A 57 -2.25 -13.45 -10.55
N VAL A 58 -2.10 -13.32 -9.23
CA VAL A 58 -0.78 -13.20 -8.59
C VAL A 58 0.02 -14.50 -8.76
N GLY A 59 -0.64 -15.65 -8.67
CA GLY A 59 -0.01 -16.95 -8.96
C GLY A 59 0.49 -17.06 -10.40
N GLU A 60 -0.27 -16.56 -11.38
CA GLU A 60 0.18 -16.50 -12.78
C GLU A 60 1.42 -15.61 -12.94
N ILE A 61 1.47 -14.46 -12.26
CA ILE A 61 2.65 -13.58 -12.27
C ILE A 61 3.87 -14.28 -11.66
N ASP A 62 3.70 -14.99 -10.54
CA ASP A 62 4.79 -15.72 -9.88
C ASP A 62 5.37 -16.81 -10.81
N GLU A 63 4.50 -17.54 -11.53
CA GLU A 63 4.90 -18.54 -12.52
C GLU A 63 5.68 -17.89 -13.68
N ASP A 64 5.15 -16.82 -14.27
CA ASP A 64 5.81 -16.08 -15.36
C ASP A 64 7.19 -15.53 -14.94
N LEU A 65 7.30 -14.98 -13.72
CA LEU A 65 8.56 -14.48 -13.19
C LEU A 65 9.57 -15.62 -12.96
N SER A 66 9.11 -16.76 -12.43
CA SER A 66 9.95 -17.96 -12.27
C SER A 66 10.48 -18.46 -13.61
N GLU A 67 9.68 -18.45 -14.67
CA GLU A 67 10.15 -18.79 -16.02
C GLU A 67 11.24 -17.83 -16.52
N ILE A 68 11.07 -16.53 -16.28
CA ILE A 68 12.07 -15.51 -16.63
C ILE A 68 13.36 -15.71 -15.82
N GLU A 69 13.25 -15.92 -14.52
CA GLU A 69 14.40 -16.17 -13.63
C GLU A 69 15.19 -17.39 -14.11
N ASN A 70 14.50 -18.49 -14.42
CA ASN A 70 15.15 -19.68 -14.97
C ASN A 70 15.76 -19.42 -16.36
N HIS A 71 15.16 -18.57 -17.20
CA HIS A 71 15.74 -18.25 -18.50
C HIS A 71 17.02 -17.40 -18.39
N ILE A 72 17.08 -16.49 -17.40
CA ILE A 72 18.22 -15.58 -17.21
C ILE A 72 19.32 -16.23 -16.36
N TYR A 73 18.95 -16.91 -15.28
CA TYR A 73 19.86 -17.43 -14.25
C TYR A 73 19.93 -18.97 -14.21
N GLY A 74 19.04 -19.69 -14.91
CA GLY A 74 18.90 -21.14 -14.80
C GLY A 74 19.83 -21.98 -15.69
N ASP A 75 20.59 -21.36 -16.59
CA ASP A 75 21.68 -22.03 -17.35
C ASP A 75 23.03 -21.99 -16.58
N GLU A 76 23.09 -21.31 -15.42
CA GLU A 76 24.24 -21.33 -14.53
C GLU A 76 24.11 -22.51 -13.56
N ASP A 77 24.47 -23.71 -14.04
CA ASP A 77 24.91 -24.83 -13.20
C ASP A 77 26.13 -24.37 -12.38
N TYR A 78 25.91 -23.60 -11.32
CA TYR A 78 26.84 -23.54 -10.19
C TYR A 78 26.74 -24.88 -9.47
N GLU A 79 27.34 -25.90 -10.06
CA GLU A 79 27.86 -27.02 -9.31
C GLU A 79 28.73 -26.42 -8.19
N ASP A 80 28.27 -26.65 -6.96
CA ASP A 80 28.95 -26.41 -5.70
C ASP A 80 30.29 -27.19 -5.68
N GLU A 81 31.28 -26.74 -6.46
CA GLU A 81 32.68 -27.19 -6.42
C GLU A 81 33.55 -26.02 -5.95
N ASP A 82 33.81 -26.01 -4.63
CA ASP A 82 35.07 -25.59 -4.02
C ASP A 82 35.81 -24.42 -4.73
N ASP A 83 35.26 -23.20 -4.72
CA ASP A 83 36.07 -22.01 -4.99
C ASP A 83 36.57 -21.42 -3.66
N ASP A 84 37.78 -21.87 -3.30
CA ASP A 84 38.74 -21.15 -2.48
C ASP A 84 39.04 -19.79 -3.15
N TYR A 85 38.13 -18.83 -3.01
CA TYR A 85 38.33 -17.46 -3.45
C TYR A 85 39.38 -16.79 -2.55
N ASP A 86 40.65 -16.99 -2.91
CA ASP A 86 41.78 -16.19 -2.45
C ASP A 86 41.55 -14.74 -2.93
N TYR A 87 41.14 -13.89 -1.99
CA TYR A 87 41.04 -12.44 -2.18
C TYR A 87 42.44 -11.85 -2.38
N ASP A 88 42.97 -11.90 -3.60
CA ASP A 88 44.07 -11.03 -4.00
C ASP A 88 43.47 -9.69 -4.44
N TYR A 89 43.52 -8.74 -3.51
CA TYR A 89 43.09 -7.36 -3.68
C TYR A 89 44.11 -6.64 -4.60
N ASP A 90 43.95 -6.77 -5.91
CA ASP A 90 44.59 -5.85 -6.87
C ASP A 90 43.72 -4.59 -7.00
N ASP A 91 44.00 -3.70 -6.05
CA ASP A 91 43.63 -2.29 -5.95
C ASP A 91 44.18 -1.50 -7.16
N ASP A 92 43.52 -1.53 -8.32
CA ASP A 92 43.74 -0.52 -9.38
C ASP A 92 42.68 -0.50 -10.51
N GLU A 93 41.38 -0.59 -10.18
CA GLU A 93 40.34 -0.10 -11.10
C GLU A 93 39.84 1.26 -10.61
N GLU A 94 40.50 2.30 -11.10
CA GLU A 94 40.03 3.68 -11.13
C GLU A 94 38.74 3.71 -11.96
N TYR A 95 37.59 3.50 -11.30
CA TYR A 95 36.29 3.81 -11.86
C TYR A 95 36.27 5.32 -12.10
N GLU A 96 36.30 5.72 -13.36
CA GLU A 96 35.98 7.08 -13.76
C GLU A 96 34.56 7.37 -13.27
N ASP A 97 34.46 8.20 -12.22
CA ASP A 97 33.23 8.79 -11.71
C ASP A 97 32.46 9.40 -12.90
N GLU A 98 31.49 8.67 -13.44
CA GLU A 98 30.36 9.32 -14.10
C GLU A 98 29.59 10.00 -12.98
N ASP A 99 29.76 11.31 -12.87
CA ASP A 99 29.00 12.21 -11.99
C ASP A 99 27.49 11.90 -12.13
N GLU A 100 26.98 10.97 -11.32
CA GLU A 100 25.56 10.87 -11.01
C GLU A 100 25.24 12.15 -10.24
N ASP A 101 24.55 13.10 -10.90
CA ASP A 101 23.86 14.22 -10.24
C ASP A 101 22.88 13.61 -9.23
N TYR A 102 23.34 13.36 -7.99
CA TYR A 102 22.50 13.01 -6.87
C TYR A 102 21.65 14.25 -6.55
N GLU A 103 20.43 14.30 -7.09
CA GLU A 103 19.44 15.29 -6.68
C GLU A 103 19.14 15.09 -5.18
N GLU A 104 19.57 16.05 -4.35
CA GLU A 104 19.39 16.01 -2.89
C GLU A 104 17.95 16.42 -2.54
N TYR A 105 17.20 15.52 -1.88
CA TYR A 105 15.82 15.73 -1.45
C TYR A 105 15.75 15.88 0.06
N VAL A 106 14.95 16.84 0.54
CA VAL A 106 14.69 17.05 1.98
C VAL A 106 13.21 16.91 2.32
N GLU A 107 12.90 16.47 3.53
CA GLU A 107 11.52 16.38 4.01
C GLU A 107 11.06 17.70 4.65
N VAL A 108 9.89 18.17 4.23
CA VAL A 108 9.28 19.40 4.77
C VAL A 108 7.85 19.15 5.24
N GLU A 109 7.47 19.83 6.32
CA GLU A 109 6.11 19.78 6.85
C GLU A 109 5.21 20.83 6.18
N CYS A 110 4.08 20.41 5.60
CA CYS A 110 3.09 21.35 5.06
C CYS A 110 2.40 22.14 6.19
N PRO A 111 2.41 23.49 6.17
CA PRO A 111 1.82 24.31 7.23
C PRO A 111 0.28 24.28 7.26
N ASN A 112 -0.38 23.76 6.22
CA ASN A 112 -1.84 23.71 6.13
C ASN A 112 -2.40 22.37 6.64
N CYS A 113 -1.78 21.25 6.25
CA CYS A 113 -2.28 19.92 6.57
C CYS A 113 -1.35 19.10 7.48
N HIS A 114 -0.18 19.62 7.84
CA HIS A 114 0.80 18.99 8.72
C HIS A 114 1.31 17.63 8.23
N MET A 115 1.20 17.36 6.93
CA MET A 115 1.75 16.17 6.29
C MET A 115 3.17 16.46 5.79
N LEU A 116 4.06 15.48 5.91
CA LEU A 116 5.42 15.54 5.36
C LEU A 116 5.38 15.35 3.84
N MET A 117 6.24 16.10 3.15
CA MET A 117 6.45 16.00 1.70
C MET A 117 7.93 16.14 1.38
N SER A 118 8.43 15.35 0.44
CA SER A 118 9.81 15.43 -0.05
C SER A 118 9.92 16.50 -1.14
N VAL A 119 10.91 17.37 -1.03
CA VAL A 119 11.16 18.50 -1.96
C VAL A 119 12.64 18.54 -2.28
N GLU A 120 12.98 18.79 -3.55
CA GLU A 120 14.36 19.00 -4.01
C GLU A 120 14.98 20.22 -3.29
N GLU A 121 16.20 20.07 -2.76
CA GLU A 121 16.87 21.11 -1.99
C GLU A 121 17.08 22.39 -2.83
N GLU A 122 17.39 22.25 -4.12
CA GLU A 122 17.55 23.39 -5.05
C GLU A 122 16.29 24.28 -5.12
N LEU A 123 15.10 23.70 -5.02
CA LEU A 123 13.84 24.46 -5.05
C LEU A 123 13.63 25.26 -3.77
N LEU A 124 14.28 24.87 -2.67
CA LEU A 124 14.23 25.59 -1.39
C LEU A 124 15.23 26.76 -1.34
N GLU A 125 16.23 26.78 -2.22
CA GLU A 125 17.13 27.94 -2.36
C GLU A 125 16.42 29.16 -2.96
N ASP A 126 15.42 28.94 -3.82
CA ASP A 126 14.59 30.02 -4.36
C ASP A 126 13.45 30.39 -3.41
N GLU A 127 13.70 31.44 -2.64
CA GLU A 127 12.76 32.06 -1.70
C GLU A 127 11.39 32.45 -2.30
N ASP A 128 11.30 32.65 -3.62
CA ASP A 128 10.06 33.03 -4.32
C ASP A 128 9.38 31.84 -5.04
N ALA A 129 9.94 30.62 -4.93
CA ALA A 129 9.34 29.42 -5.51
C ALA A 129 8.00 29.05 -4.85
N GLU A 130 7.10 28.54 -5.69
CA GLU A 130 5.76 28.09 -5.30
C GLU A 130 5.68 26.57 -5.43
N LEU A 131 5.39 25.91 -4.31
CA LEU A 131 5.27 24.45 -4.22
C LEU A 131 3.80 24.09 -3.99
N VAL A 132 3.33 22.99 -4.57
CA VAL A 132 1.94 22.54 -4.36
C VAL A 132 1.95 21.33 -3.46
N CYS A 133 1.25 21.40 -2.33
CA CYS A 133 1.14 20.25 -1.44
C CYS A 133 0.31 19.13 -2.10
N PRO A 134 0.80 17.89 -2.23
CA PRO A 134 0.05 16.79 -2.85
C PRO A 134 -1.15 16.33 -2.00
N HIS A 135 -1.14 16.61 -0.70
CA HIS A 135 -2.18 16.16 0.23
C HIS A 135 -3.37 17.12 0.31
N CYS A 136 -3.14 18.43 0.40
CA CYS A 136 -4.22 19.43 0.51
C CYS A 136 -4.38 20.34 -0.72
N ASN A 137 -3.52 20.16 -1.73
CA ASN A 137 -3.56 20.88 -3.01
C ASN A 137 -3.43 22.41 -2.90
N GLU A 138 -2.87 22.89 -1.78
CA GLU A 138 -2.63 24.31 -1.49
C GLU A 138 -1.27 24.74 -2.03
N THR A 139 -1.18 25.97 -2.53
CA THR A 139 0.09 26.56 -2.98
C THR A 139 0.84 27.14 -1.78
N LEU A 140 2.02 26.58 -1.53
CA LEU A 140 2.92 26.92 -0.45
C LEU A 140 4.07 27.76 -0.99
N LYS A 141 4.56 28.68 -0.16
CA LYS A 141 5.79 29.42 -0.43
C LYS A 141 6.92 28.81 0.38
N VAL A 142 8.09 28.67 -0.23
CA VAL A 142 9.30 28.10 0.39
C VAL A 142 9.59 28.70 1.77
N LYS A 143 9.46 30.02 1.94
CA LYS A 143 9.66 30.74 3.22
C LYS A 143 8.84 30.23 4.41
N ASN A 144 7.74 29.52 4.15
CA ASN A 144 6.80 29.05 5.17
C ASN A 144 6.91 27.55 5.44
N LEU A 145 7.83 26.86 4.75
CA LEU A 145 8.09 25.45 4.98
C LEU A 145 9.06 25.27 6.14
N LYS A 146 8.85 24.21 6.91
CA LYS A 146 9.79 23.78 7.94
C LYS A 146 10.45 22.51 7.43
N ILE A 147 11.77 22.55 7.28
CA ILE A 147 12.58 21.38 7.00
C ILE A 147 12.63 20.54 8.28
N VAL A 148 12.38 19.26 8.13
CA VAL A 148 12.48 18.27 9.20
C VAL A 148 13.83 17.60 9.02
N ASP A 149 14.82 18.04 9.79
CA ASP A 149 16.10 17.35 9.87
C ASP A 149 15.94 16.16 10.82
N ASP A 150 16.23 14.94 10.35
CA ASP A 150 16.20 13.70 11.15
C ASP A 150 17.35 13.62 12.19
N ASP A 151 18.05 14.74 12.44
CA ASP A 151 19.25 14.85 13.30
C ASP A 151 18.95 15.24 14.78
N GLU A 152 17.85 14.74 15.37
CA GLU A 152 17.66 14.78 16.83
C GLU A 152 17.36 13.38 17.41
N ASP A 153 18.44 12.63 17.68
CA ASP A 153 18.52 11.58 18.72
C ASP A 153 18.32 12.16 20.15
#